data_AF-A0A931NIM3-F1
#
_entry.id   AF-A0A931NIM3-F1
#
_cell.length_a   1.000
_cell.length_b   1.000
_cell.length_c   1.000
_cell.angle_alpha   90.00
_cell.angle_beta   90.00
_cell.angle_gamma   90.00
#
_symmetry.space_group_name_H-M   'P 1'
#
loop_
_entity.id
_entity.type
_entity.pdbx_description
1 polymer ?
#
loop_
_entity_poly.entity_id
_entity_poly.type
_entity_poly.pdbx_seq_one_letter_code
_entity_poly.pdbx_strand_id
1 'polypeptide(L)'
;MTDSPGSGSQPLAHAAVVKDGAAAGVLLKQLFPALFSSAIKPLKLRIQADIALRAPGRFTRSALTTFLRRYTATTAYLAAMTRATHRFDLDGQPVAELSIEHKTAAREALAERKARLRARDAEVEAARRWRAEFLRDWSSTNLSRANFCALKGIAEEALEPILEQAKTEASALQKTNTQLARPVREREREKRPAAPHSKPR
;
A
#
# COMPACT_ATOMS: atom_id res chain seq x y z
N MET A 1 -63.05 -15.74 14.68
CA MET A 1 -63.38 -15.76 13.24
C MET A 1 -63.75 -14.33 12.90
N THR A 2 -63.02 -13.49 12.17
CA THR A 2 -62.03 -13.53 11.07
C THR A 2 -61.75 -12.03 10.83
N ASP A 3 -60.65 -11.48 10.35
CA ASP A 3 -59.32 -11.87 9.95
C ASP A 3 -58.59 -10.50 9.81
N SER A 4 -57.32 -10.41 10.18
CA SER A 4 -56.53 -9.18 10.08
C SER A 4 -56.01 -9.03 8.65
N PRO A 5 -56.23 -7.89 7.95
CA PRO A 5 -55.70 -7.75 6.60
C PRO A 5 -54.20 -7.44 6.64
N GLY A 6 -53.43 -8.45 6.26
CA GLY A 6 -52.26 -8.37 5.37
C GLY A 6 -51.34 -7.17 5.50
N SER A 7 -50.27 -7.34 6.29
CA SER A 7 -49.04 -6.55 6.11
C SER A 7 -48.38 -6.99 4.79
N GLY A 8 -48.60 -6.18 3.76
CA GLY A 8 -47.94 -6.32 2.46
C GLY A 8 -46.43 -6.24 2.61
N SER A 9 -45.77 -7.39 2.57
CA SER A 9 -44.32 -7.47 2.42
C SER A 9 -43.96 -6.95 1.03
N GLN A 10 -43.48 -5.70 0.97
CA GLN A 10 -42.95 -5.12 -0.26
C GLN A 10 -41.76 -5.96 -0.78
N PRO A 11 -41.67 -6.23 -2.09
CA PRO A 11 -40.50 -6.86 -2.68
C PRO A 11 -39.32 -5.86 -2.63
N LEU A 12 -38.31 -6.17 -1.81
CA LEU A 12 -37.05 -5.44 -1.76
C LEU A 12 -36.42 -5.41 -3.18
N ALA A 13 -36.30 -4.20 -3.73
CA ALA A 13 -35.59 -3.93 -4.97
C ALA A 13 -34.24 -4.66 -4.97
N HIS A 14 -34.01 -5.51 -5.99
CA HIS A 14 -32.75 -6.24 -6.17
C HIS A 14 -31.64 -5.24 -6.51
N ALA A 15 -31.03 -4.67 -5.49
CA ALA A 15 -29.83 -3.87 -5.67
C ALA A 15 -28.72 -4.73 -6.29
N ALA A 16 -27.91 -4.11 -7.13
CA ALA A 16 -26.88 -4.79 -7.90
C ALA A 16 -25.96 -5.67 -7.02
N VAL A 17 -25.81 -6.93 -7.41
CA VAL A 17 -24.92 -7.89 -6.76
C VAL A 17 -23.47 -7.53 -7.10
N VAL A 18 -22.65 -7.30 -6.08
CA VAL A 18 -21.22 -7.00 -6.25
C VAL A 18 -20.42 -8.28 -6.52
N LYS A 19 -19.65 -8.30 -7.62
CA LYS A 19 -18.93 -9.48 -8.10
C LYS A 19 -17.41 -9.42 -7.90
N ASP A 20 -16.82 -8.24 -7.76
CA ASP A 20 -15.38 -8.06 -7.56
C ASP A 20 -15.03 -7.60 -6.13
N GLY A 21 -13.79 -7.87 -5.71
CA GLY A 21 -13.34 -7.57 -4.36
C GLY A 21 -13.16 -6.07 -4.07
N ALA A 22 -12.91 -5.24 -5.08
CA ALA A 22 -12.69 -3.81 -4.87
C ALA A 22 -14.02 -3.09 -4.60
N ALA A 23 -15.01 -3.33 -5.46
CA ALA A 23 -16.38 -2.86 -5.25
C ALA A 23 -16.97 -3.42 -3.95
N ALA A 24 -16.64 -4.66 -3.58
CA ALA A 24 -17.08 -5.23 -2.31
C ALA A 24 -16.55 -4.41 -1.13
N GLY A 25 -15.29 -3.99 -1.17
CA GLY A 25 -14.71 -3.12 -0.15
C GLY A 25 -15.39 -1.75 -0.04
N VAL A 26 -15.77 -1.14 -1.17
CA VAL A 26 -16.50 0.14 -1.18
C VAL A 26 -17.87 -0.03 -0.55
N LEU A 27 -18.63 -1.04 -0.96
CA LEU A 27 -19.97 -1.28 -0.44
C LEU A 27 -19.94 -1.70 1.04
N LEU A 28 -18.96 -2.50 1.47
CA LEU A 28 -18.79 -2.87 2.89
C LEU A 28 -18.54 -1.65 3.79
N LYS A 29 -17.81 -0.63 3.30
CA LYS A 29 -17.64 0.64 4.03
C LYS A 29 -18.93 1.43 4.17
N GLN A 30 -19.78 1.40 3.15
CA GLN A 30 -21.08 2.08 3.17
C GLN A 30 -22.06 1.35 4.11
N LEU A 31 -22.12 0.02 4.03
CA LEU A 31 -23.06 -0.79 4.81
C LEU A 31 -22.63 -0.98 6.28
N PHE A 32 -21.33 -1.13 6.54
CA PHE A 32 -20.79 -1.40 7.87
C PHE A 32 -19.64 -0.44 8.22
N PRO A 33 -19.93 0.88 8.31
CA PRO A 33 -18.91 1.89 8.52
C PRO A 33 -18.17 1.75 9.85
N ALA A 34 -18.83 1.24 10.90
CA ALA A 34 -18.24 1.05 12.22
C ALA A 34 -17.00 0.12 12.20
N LEU A 35 -17.00 -0.86 11.29
CA LEU A 35 -15.91 -1.82 11.14
C LEU A 35 -14.93 -1.45 10.01
N PHE A 36 -15.42 -0.96 8.86
CA PHE A 36 -14.57 -0.79 7.66
C PHE A 36 -14.19 0.66 7.33
N SER A 37 -14.86 1.66 7.90
CA SER A 37 -14.56 3.09 7.64
C SER A 37 -13.68 3.72 8.72
N SER A 38 -13.63 3.12 9.91
CA SER A 38 -12.71 3.52 10.98
C SER A 38 -11.32 2.89 10.82
N ALA A 39 -10.42 3.13 11.79
CA ALA A 39 -9.13 2.44 11.82
C ALA A 39 -9.31 0.92 11.72
N ILE A 40 -8.39 0.24 11.03
CA ILE A 40 -8.50 -1.21 10.81
C ILE A 40 -8.57 -1.94 12.16
N LYS A 41 -9.60 -2.77 12.32
CA LYS A 41 -9.87 -3.58 13.51
C LYS A 41 -9.79 -5.08 13.19
N PRO A 42 -9.36 -5.94 14.13
CA PRO A 42 -9.44 -7.38 13.96
C PRO A 42 -10.88 -7.86 13.78
N LEU A 43 -11.12 -8.65 12.74
CA LEU A 43 -12.45 -9.12 12.41
C LEU A 43 -12.86 -10.29 13.33
N LYS A 44 -14.16 -10.35 13.66
CA LYS A 44 -14.80 -11.55 14.21
C LYS A 44 -14.59 -12.74 13.28
N LEU A 45 -14.43 -13.93 13.87
CA LEU A 45 -14.35 -15.16 13.09
C LEU A 45 -15.67 -15.41 12.36
N ARG A 46 -15.60 -15.94 11.13
CA ARG A 46 -16.76 -16.19 10.26
C ARG A 46 -17.59 -14.94 9.94
N ILE A 47 -16.99 -13.74 9.95
CA ILE A 47 -17.66 -12.46 9.60
C ILE A 47 -18.40 -12.50 8.25
N GLN A 48 -17.98 -13.35 7.31
CA GLN A 48 -18.67 -13.55 6.03
C GLN A 48 -20.12 -14.01 6.20
N ALA A 49 -20.41 -14.85 7.19
CA ALA A 49 -21.77 -15.32 7.46
C ALA A 49 -22.64 -14.17 8.00
N ASP A 50 -22.08 -13.37 8.91
CA ASP A 50 -22.75 -12.18 9.48
C ASP A 50 -23.05 -11.15 8.37
N ILE A 51 -22.12 -10.96 7.42
CA ILE A 51 -22.33 -10.09 6.26
C ILE A 51 -23.46 -10.62 5.37
N ALA A 52 -23.46 -11.93 5.08
CA ALA A 52 -24.48 -12.55 4.25
C ALA A 52 -25.88 -12.45 4.88
N LEU A 53 -25.98 -12.51 6.21
CA LEU A 53 -27.25 -12.37 6.94
C LEU A 53 -27.78 -10.92 6.89
N ARG A 54 -26.91 -9.92 7.06
CA ARG A 54 -27.33 -8.50 7.08
C ARG A 54 -27.50 -7.87 5.71
N ALA A 55 -26.78 -8.36 4.71
CA ALA A 55 -26.84 -7.85 3.34
C ALA A 55 -27.06 -9.00 2.35
N PRO A 56 -28.20 -9.71 2.45
CA PRO A 56 -28.50 -10.84 1.57
C PRO A 56 -28.59 -10.38 0.12
N GLY A 57 -28.01 -11.17 -0.79
CA GLY A 57 -28.02 -10.88 -2.23
C GLY A 57 -27.16 -9.68 -2.66
N ARG A 58 -26.44 -8.99 -1.75
CA ARG A 58 -25.61 -7.83 -2.13
C ARG A 58 -24.21 -8.19 -2.63
N PHE A 59 -23.69 -9.35 -2.24
CA PHE A 59 -22.31 -9.77 -2.53
C PHE A 59 -22.26 -11.20 -3.04
N THR A 60 -21.38 -11.47 -4.01
CA THR A 60 -20.98 -12.85 -4.30
C THR A 60 -19.99 -13.37 -3.26
N ARG A 61 -19.99 -14.68 -3.03
CA ARG A 61 -19.02 -15.34 -2.14
C ARG A 61 -17.57 -15.11 -2.59
N SER A 62 -17.33 -15.09 -3.89
CA SER A 62 -16.00 -14.82 -4.48
C SER A 62 -15.53 -13.39 -4.21
N ALA A 63 -16.41 -12.40 -4.35
CA ALA A 63 -16.10 -10.99 -4.06
C ALA A 63 -15.66 -10.81 -2.60
N LEU A 64 -16.44 -11.36 -1.64
CA LEU A 64 -16.13 -11.29 -0.22
C LEU A 64 -14.82 -12.01 0.13
N THR A 65 -14.58 -13.18 -0.47
CA THR A 65 -13.36 -13.95 -0.23
C THR A 65 -12.13 -13.20 -0.73
N THR A 66 -12.21 -12.67 -1.95
CA THR A 66 -11.13 -11.88 -2.56
C THR A 66 -10.81 -10.64 -1.75
N PHE A 67 -11.84 -9.89 -1.34
CA PHE A 67 -11.68 -8.70 -0.51
C PHE A 67 -11.06 -9.05 0.84
N LEU A 68 -11.64 -10.00 1.59
CA LEU A 68 -11.20 -10.30 2.95
C LEU A 68 -9.78 -10.88 2.99
N ARG A 69 -9.42 -11.75 2.03
CA ARG A 69 -8.04 -12.26 1.91
C ARG A 69 -7.05 -11.12 1.73
N ARG A 70 -7.37 -10.13 0.89
CA ARG A 70 -6.50 -8.96 0.69
C ARG A 70 -6.47 -8.08 1.94
N TYR A 71 -7.64 -7.81 2.53
CA TYR A 71 -7.80 -6.95 3.70
C TYR A 71 -6.98 -7.44 4.90
N THR A 72 -7.07 -8.74 5.21
CA THR A 72 -6.36 -9.34 6.35
C THR A 72 -4.85 -9.51 6.12
N ALA A 73 -4.40 -9.53 4.86
CA ALA A 73 -2.99 -9.58 4.49
C ALA A 73 -2.28 -8.20 4.47
N THR A 74 -3.02 -7.12 4.74
CA THR A 74 -2.42 -5.78 4.77
C THR A 74 -1.54 -5.58 6.01
N THR A 75 -0.47 -4.81 5.88
CA THR A 75 0.40 -4.43 7.01
C THR A 75 -0.39 -3.73 8.11
N ALA A 76 -1.36 -2.89 7.74
CA ALA A 76 -2.21 -2.19 8.70
C ALA A 76 -3.10 -3.16 9.50
N TYR A 77 -3.64 -4.20 8.86
CA TYR A 77 -4.39 -5.24 9.57
C TYR A 77 -3.52 -6.04 10.55
N LEU A 78 -2.34 -6.50 10.10
CA LEU A 78 -1.41 -7.17 10.99
C LEU A 78 -0.99 -6.26 12.16
N ALA A 79 -0.77 -4.97 11.91
CA ALA A 79 -0.44 -4.01 12.96
C ALA A 79 -1.60 -3.77 13.95
N ALA A 80 -2.84 -3.83 13.49
CA ALA A 80 -4.00 -3.78 14.37
C ALA A 80 -4.11 -5.03 15.26
N MET A 81 -3.86 -6.21 14.68
CA MET A 81 -3.84 -7.49 15.40
C MET A 81 -2.83 -7.51 16.55
N THR A 82 -1.66 -6.87 16.41
CA THR A 82 -0.65 -6.88 17.47
C THR A 82 -0.99 -6.02 18.69
N ARG A 83 -1.92 -5.07 18.55
CA ARG A 83 -2.30 -4.08 19.58
C ARG A 83 -3.66 -4.35 20.19
N ALA A 84 -4.57 -4.97 19.44
CA ALA A 84 -5.94 -5.19 19.87
C ALA A 84 -6.04 -6.27 20.96
N THR A 85 -7.02 -6.13 21.84
CA THR A 85 -7.39 -7.15 22.84
C THR A 85 -8.52 -8.04 22.37
N HIS A 86 -9.44 -7.51 21.56
CA HIS A 86 -10.64 -8.20 21.11
C HIS A 86 -10.78 -8.16 19.58
N ARG A 87 -11.65 -9.04 19.08
CA ARG A 87 -12.18 -9.06 17.72
C ARG A 87 -13.52 -8.34 17.68
N PHE A 88 -13.78 -7.67 16.56
CA PHE A 88 -14.93 -6.80 16.39
C PHE A 88 -15.91 -7.36 15.36
N ASP A 89 -17.20 -7.18 15.62
CA ASP A 89 -18.27 -7.49 14.67
C ASP A 89 -18.55 -6.33 13.70
N LEU A 90 -19.61 -6.47 12.90
CA LEU A 90 -20.02 -5.49 11.89
C LEU A 90 -20.45 -4.13 12.47
N ASP A 91 -20.89 -4.10 13.73
CA ASP A 91 -21.26 -2.87 14.44
C ASP A 91 -20.05 -2.26 15.18
N GLY A 92 -18.90 -2.91 15.12
CA GLY A 92 -17.69 -2.48 15.80
C GLY A 92 -17.71 -2.77 17.31
N GLN A 93 -18.54 -3.72 17.75
CA GLN A 93 -18.58 -4.18 19.15
C GLN A 93 -17.55 -5.30 19.37
N PRO A 94 -16.90 -5.35 20.55
CA PRO A 94 -15.99 -6.43 20.90
C PRO A 94 -16.78 -7.71 21.18
N VAL A 95 -16.48 -8.80 20.46
CA VAL A 95 -17.23 -10.07 20.58
C VAL A 95 -16.39 -11.22 21.10
N ALA A 96 -15.09 -11.26 20.80
CA ALA A 96 -14.23 -12.36 21.20
C ALA A 96 -12.83 -11.87 21.56
N GLU A 97 -12.20 -12.49 22.56
CA GLU A 97 -10.82 -12.18 22.90
C GLU A 97 -9.87 -12.65 21.79
N LEU A 98 -8.85 -11.83 21.53
CA LEU A 98 -7.83 -12.15 20.55
C LEU A 98 -6.70 -12.97 21.20
N SER A 99 -6.65 -14.27 20.89
CA SER A 99 -5.61 -15.18 21.37
C SER A 99 -4.19 -14.63 21.16
N ILE A 100 -3.32 -14.90 22.13
CA ILE A 100 -1.90 -14.53 22.13
C ILE A 100 -1.20 -15.11 20.91
N GLU A 101 -1.51 -16.34 20.51
CA GLU A 101 -0.93 -16.99 19.32
C GLU A 101 -1.14 -16.16 18.06
N HIS A 102 -2.37 -15.63 17.86
CA HIS A 102 -2.67 -14.76 16.73
C HIS A 102 -1.91 -13.43 16.78
N LYS A 103 -1.65 -12.89 17.98
CA LYS A 103 -0.85 -11.68 18.16
C LYS A 103 0.62 -11.95 17.82
N THR A 104 1.16 -13.07 18.28
CA THR A 104 2.53 -13.49 17.99
C THR A 104 2.73 -13.72 16.50
N ALA A 105 1.85 -14.49 15.85
CA ALA A 105 1.90 -14.71 14.40
C ALA A 105 1.82 -13.39 13.60
N ALA A 106 1.00 -12.43 14.04
CA ALA A 106 0.93 -11.12 13.40
C ALA A 106 2.21 -10.30 13.57
N ARG A 107 2.90 -10.39 14.72
CA ARG A 107 4.20 -9.73 14.96
C ARG A 107 5.28 -10.33 14.07
N GLU A 108 5.35 -11.65 13.99
CA GLU A 108 6.31 -12.37 13.15
C GLU A 108 6.12 -12.03 11.67
N ALA A 109 4.87 -12.08 11.17
CA ALA A 109 4.57 -11.71 9.79
C ALA A 109 4.97 -10.26 9.46
N LEU A 110 4.81 -9.32 10.40
CA LEU A 110 5.28 -7.95 10.23
C LEU A 110 6.81 -7.84 10.21
N ALA A 111 7.48 -8.56 11.10
CA ALA A 111 8.94 -8.57 11.17
C ALA A 111 9.54 -9.13 9.87
N GLU A 112 9.03 -10.27 9.40
CA GLU A 112 9.45 -10.90 8.15
C GLU A 112 9.21 -9.98 6.94
N ARG A 113 8.05 -9.32 6.88
CA ARG A 113 7.74 -8.37 5.80
C ARG A 113 8.70 -7.17 5.81
N LYS A 114 9.01 -6.63 6.99
CA LYS A 114 9.99 -5.54 7.13
C LYS A 114 11.39 -5.99 6.73
N ALA A 115 11.80 -7.21 7.11
CA ALA A 115 13.08 -7.78 6.72
C ALA A 115 13.19 -7.92 5.19
N ARG A 116 12.15 -8.45 4.54
CA ARG A 116 12.11 -8.56 3.07
C ARG A 116 12.20 -7.21 2.36
N LEU A 117 11.49 -6.20 2.85
CA LEU A 117 11.57 -4.84 2.29
C LEU A 117 12.98 -4.26 2.45
N ARG A 118 13.57 -4.37 3.65
CA ARG A 118 14.95 -3.92 3.89
C ARG A 118 15.97 -4.63 3.02
N ALA A 119 15.82 -5.94 2.81
CA ALA A 119 16.69 -6.71 1.93
C ALA A 119 16.60 -6.19 0.48
N ARG A 120 15.38 -6.01 -0.04
CA ARG A 120 15.17 -5.43 -1.38
C ARG A 120 15.77 -4.03 -1.50
N ASP A 121 15.54 -3.18 -0.51
CA ASP A 121 16.07 -1.80 -0.52
C ASP A 121 17.61 -1.82 -0.46
N ALA A 122 18.20 -2.72 0.33
CA ALA A 122 19.64 -2.90 0.40
C ALA A 122 20.25 -3.41 -0.92
N GLU A 123 19.58 -4.32 -1.63
CA GLU A 123 19.98 -4.79 -2.97
C GLU A 123 19.95 -3.66 -3.99
N VAL A 124 18.89 -2.84 -4.00
CA VAL A 124 18.77 -1.68 -4.88
C VAL A 124 19.88 -0.66 -4.61
N GLU A 125 20.13 -0.33 -3.34
CA GLU A 125 21.20 0.60 -2.97
C GLU A 125 22.60 0.02 -3.21
N ALA A 126 22.80 -1.30 -3.06
CA ALA A 126 24.05 -1.96 -3.44
C ALA A 126 24.29 -1.86 -4.96
N ALA A 127 23.28 -2.17 -5.78
CA ALA A 127 23.38 -2.06 -7.23
C ALA A 127 23.66 -0.61 -7.67
N ARG A 128 23.02 0.37 -7.02
CA ARG A 128 23.26 1.79 -7.25
C ARG A 128 24.68 2.21 -6.89
N ARG A 129 25.18 1.80 -5.72
CA ARG A 129 26.56 2.09 -5.29
C ARG A 129 27.58 1.48 -6.24
N TRP A 130 27.36 0.22 -6.63
CA TRP A 130 28.19 -0.45 -7.62
C TRP A 130 28.24 0.31 -8.95
N ARG A 131 27.09 0.77 -9.47
CA ARG A 131 27.04 1.61 -10.69
C ARG A 131 27.77 2.95 -10.53
N ALA A 132 27.65 3.60 -9.37
CA ALA A 132 28.35 4.85 -9.11
C ALA A 132 29.88 4.67 -9.04
N GLU A 133 30.35 3.59 -8.41
CA GLU A 133 31.76 3.21 -8.40
C GLU A 133 32.24 2.85 -9.81
N PHE A 134 31.45 2.09 -10.55
CA PHE A 134 31.74 1.72 -11.93
C PHE A 134 31.91 2.95 -12.84
N LEU A 135 31.02 3.94 -12.74
CA LEU A 135 31.14 5.20 -13.46
C LEU A 135 32.41 5.98 -13.06
N ARG A 136 32.74 6.01 -11.77
CA ARG A 136 33.98 6.66 -11.28
C ARG A 136 35.21 5.99 -11.86
N ASP A 137 35.29 4.66 -11.78
CA ASP A 137 36.41 3.89 -12.29
C ASP A 137 36.58 4.05 -13.80
N TRP A 138 35.47 4.06 -14.55
CA TRP A 138 35.49 4.35 -15.98
C TRP A 138 35.97 5.77 -16.28
N SER A 139 35.55 6.77 -15.49
CA SER A 139 35.96 8.16 -15.71
C SER A 139 37.42 8.44 -15.38
N SER A 140 38.06 7.60 -14.54
CA SER A 140 39.45 7.79 -14.10
C SER A 140 40.45 6.88 -14.81
N THR A 141 39.99 5.86 -15.52
CA THR A 141 40.87 4.91 -16.20
C THR A 141 41.39 5.44 -17.54
N ASN A 142 42.56 4.93 -17.96
CA ASN A 142 43.12 5.13 -19.29
C ASN A 142 43.13 3.81 -20.11
N LEU A 143 42.41 2.79 -19.65
CA LEU A 143 42.28 1.50 -20.34
C LEU A 143 41.39 1.64 -21.58
N SER A 144 41.65 0.80 -22.58
CA SER A 144 40.68 0.61 -23.67
C SER A 144 39.37 0.03 -23.13
N ARG A 145 38.27 0.27 -23.85
CA ARG A 145 36.95 -0.32 -23.56
C ARG A 145 37.03 -1.82 -23.31
N ALA A 146 37.64 -2.56 -24.22
CA ALA A 146 37.81 -4.00 -24.13
C ALA A 146 38.56 -4.43 -22.86
N ASN A 147 39.67 -3.76 -22.53
CA ASN A 147 40.47 -4.08 -21.34
C ASN A 147 39.73 -3.76 -20.04
N PHE A 148 38.98 -2.65 -20.00
CA PHE A 148 38.17 -2.28 -18.83
C PHE A 148 37.01 -3.26 -18.63
N CYS A 149 36.29 -3.61 -19.68
CA CYS A 149 35.20 -4.59 -19.64
C CYS A 149 35.71 -5.97 -19.17
N ALA A 150 36.85 -6.42 -19.72
CA ALA A 150 37.50 -7.65 -19.31
C ALA A 150 37.89 -7.64 -17.82
N LEU A 151 38.45 -6.52 -17.31
CA LEU A 151 38.83 -6.37 -15.91
C LEU A 151 37.61 -6.37 -14.96
N LYS A 152 36.50 -5.75 -15.38
CA LYS A 152 35.26 -5.65 -14.60
C LYS A 152 34.34 -6.87 -14.75
N GLY A 153 34.70 -7.83 -15.60
CA GLY A 153 33.91 -9.05 -15.83
C GLY A 153 32.57 -8.78 -16.49
N ILE A 154 32.50 -7.76 -17.35
CA ILE A 154 31.27 -7.42 -18.09
C ILE A 154 31.48 -7.57 -19.60
N ALA A 155 30.38 -7.85 -20.31
CA ALA A 155 30.38 -7.84 -21.76
C ALA A 155 30.52 -6.40 -22.28
N GLU A 156 31.19 -6.21 -23.43
CA GLU A 156 31.43 -4.88 -23.98
C GLU A 156 30.13 -4.16 -24.35
N GLU A 157 29.09 -4.90 -24.73
CA GLU A 157 27.77 -4.36 -25.09
C GLU A 157 27.04 -3.83 -23.86
N ALA A 158 27.32 -4.39 -22.67
CA ALA A 158 26.71 -3.98 -21.40
C ALA A 158 27.32 -2.69 -20.83
N LEU A 159 28.49 -2.25 -21.32
CA LEU A 159 29.19 -1.06 -20.81
C LEU A 159 28.33 0.21 -20.90
N GLU A 160 27.88 0.55 -22.10
CA GLU A 160 27.17 1.81 -22.35
C GLU A 160 25.84 1.90 -21.56
N PRO A 161 24.98 0.84 -21.54
CA PRO A 161 23.78 0.84 -20.71
C PRO A 161 24.07 1.07 -19.21
N ILE A 162 25.13 0.47 -18.68
CA ILE A 162 25.51 0.63 -17.27
C ILE A 162 25.97 2.07 -17.00
N LEU A 163 26.76 2.66 -17.89
CA LEU A 163 27.22 4.05 -17.76
C LEU A 163 26.08 5.05 -17.84
N GLU A 164 25.16 4.90 -18.80
CA GLU A 164 24.00 5.78 -18.94
C GLU A 164 23.07 5.71 -17.73
N GLN A 165 22.86 4.50 -17.20
CA GLN A 165 22.11 4.33 -15.96
C GLN A 165 22.82 5.01 -14.77
N ALA A 166 24.13 4.82 -14.63
CA ALA A 166 24.92 5.44 -13.56
C ALA A 166 24.91 6.98 -13.63
N LYS A 167 25.05 7.55 -14.84
CA LYS A 167 24.96 9.01 -15.07
C LYS A 167 23.57 9.54 -14.71
N THR A 168 22.53 8.82 -15.12
CA THR A 168 21.14 9.17 -14.79
C THR A 168 20.94 9.21 -13.28
N GLU A 169 21.39 8.18 -12.56
CA GLU A 169 21.30 8.09 -11.10
C GLU A 169 22.10 9.19 -10.38
N ALA A 170 23.30 9.51 -10.87
CA ALA A 170 24.13 10.59 -10.34
C ALA A 170 23.46 11.96 -10.52
N SER A 171 22.91 12.24 -11.71
CA SER A 171 22.20 13.49 -11.97
C SER A 171 20.93 13.62 -11.11
N ALA A 172 20.22 12.52 -10.88
CA ALA A 172 19.04 12.50 -10.02
C ALA A 172 19.39 12.81 -8.55
N LEU A 173 20.50 12.26 -8.04
CA LEU A 173 21.03 12.60 -6.71
C LEU A 173 21.41 14.06 -6.61
N GLN A 174 22.12 14.57 -7.61
CA GLN A 174 22.54 15.97 -7.64
C GLN A 174 21.33 16.91 -7.62
N LYS A 175 20.32 16.65 -8.46
CA LYS A 175 19.04 17.39 -8.46
C LYS A 175 18.37 17.35 -7.09
N THR A 176 18.30 16.18 -6.47
CA THR A 176 17.71 16.00 -5.14
C THR A 176 18.47 16.80 -4.08
N ASN A 177 19.81 16.71 -4.09
CA ASN A 177 20.67 17.42 -3.14
C ASN A 177 20.58 18.94 -3.32
N THR A 178 20.61 19.44 -4.55
CA THR A 178 20.44 20.87 -4.85
C THR A 178 19.07 21.37 -4.41
N GLN A 179 17.99 20.61 -4.66
CA GLN A 179 16.66 20.95 -4.17
C GLN A 179 16.61 20.99 -2.63
N LEU A 180 17.28 20.06 -1.96
CA LEU A 180 17.41 20.01 -0.50
C LEU A 180 18.34 21.08 0.09
N ALA A 181 19.23 21.66 -0.71
CA ALA A 181 20.10 22.76 -0.29
C ALA A 181 19.44 24.16 -0.46
N ARG A 182 18.36 24.30 -1.26
CA ARG A 182 17.66 25.58 -1.43
C ARG A 182 17.08 26.08 -0.10
N PRO A 183 17.25 27.35 0.28
CA PRO A 183 16.70 27.87 1.54
C PRO A 183 15.17 27.72 1.60
N VAL A 184 14.64 27.36 2.77
CA VAL A 184 13.20 27.07 2.98
C VAL A 184 12.30 28.21 2.49
N ARG A 185 12.72 29.47 2.70
CA ARG A 185 12.01 30.68 2.26
C ARG A 185 11.80 30.77 0.75
N GLU A 186 12.71 30.21 -0.05
CA GLU A 186 12.62 30.22 -1.51
C GLU A 186 11.65 29.13 -2.02
N ARG A 187 11.67 27.95 -1.37
CA ARG A 187 10.73 26.85 -1.67
C ARG A 187 9.28 27.20 -1.34
N GLU A 188 9.06 28.03 -0.32
CA GLU A 188 7.72 28.51 0.07
C GLU A 188 7.19 29.64 -0.84
N ARG A 189 8.08 30.50 -1.39
CA ARG A 189 7.70 31.54 -2.36
C ARG A 189 7.20 30.96 -3.68
N GLU A 190 7.81 29.87 -4.14
CA GLU A 190 7.48 29.22 -5.42
C GLU A 190 6.17 28.41 -5.38
N LYS A 191 5.71 28.01 -4.18
CA LYS A 191 4.43 27.30 -3.97
C LYS A 191 3.22 28.22 -3.78
N ARG A 192 3.43 29.52 -3.59
CA ARG A 192 2.36 30.49 -3.35
C ARG A 192 1.80 30.95 -4.72
N PRO A 193 0.52 30.71 -5.06
CA PRO A 193 -0.04 31.22 -6.30
C PRO A 193 0.06 32.75 -6.31
N ALA A 194 0.51 33.31 -7.43
CA ALA A 194 0.70 34.74 -7.60
C ALA A 194 -0.62 35.47 -7.31
N ALA A 195 -0.65 36.25 -6.23
CA ALA A 195 -1.81 37.07 -5.89
C ALA A 195 -1.99 38.15 -6.98
N PRO A 196 -3.21 38.31 -7.54
CA PRO A 196 -3.45 39.33 -8.55
C PRO A 196 -3.24 40.72 -7.93
N HIS A 197 -2.25 41.46 -8.44
CA HIS A 197 -1.99 42.83 -8.02
C HIS A 197 -3.17 43.73 -8.45
N SER A 198 -3.96 44.21 -7.50
CA SER A 198 -4.83 45.37 -7.71
C SER A 198 -4.00 46.65 -7.61
N LYS A 199 -3.99 47.45 -8.69
CA LYS A 199 -3.38 48.78 -8.71
C LYS A 199 -4.27 49.76 -7.94
N PRO A 200 -3.73 50.64 -7.08
CA PRO A 200 -4.51 51.73 -6.50
C PRO A 200 -4.67 52.88 -7.52
N ARG A 201 -5.81 53.57 -7.44
CA ARG A 201 -6.24 54.71 -8.25
C ARG A 201 -5.86 56.02 -7.58
#